data_AF-A8SNG5-F1
#
_entry.id   AF-A8SNG5-F1
#
_cell.length_a   1.000
_cell.length_b   1.000
_cell.length_c   1.000
_cell.angle_alpha   90.00
_cell.angle_beta   90.00
_cell.angle_gamma   90.00
#
_symmetry.space_group_name_H-M   'P 1'
#
loop_
_entity.id
_entity.type
_entity.pdbx_description
1 polymer ?
#
loop_
_entity_poly.entity_id
_entity_poly.type
_entity_poly.pdbx_seq_one_letter_code
_entity_poly.pdbx_strand_id
1 'polypeptide(L)'
;MKIGVRTPSVKKMTSSRTTGMINRKAKSSFNPLYGKSGMGIVNNPKKAIYNKVYNKTTVSIKDINIDIDMDNSEEDEYESYSKSKYNILYLLSGFLNIFCGVLLCSSSILLSGIGSFSIVLGILSIIKYIIIIISTKKPPQDRN
;
A
#
# COMPACT_ATOMS: atom_id res chain seq x y z
N MET A 1 32.51 34.38 7.27
CA MET A 1 31.03 34.25 7.35
C MET A 1 30.42 35.11 6.26
N LYS A 2 29.28 34.72 5.68
CA LYS A 2 28.53 35.54 4.74
C LYS A 2 27.43 36.29 5.50
N ILE A 3 27.19 37.55 5.15
CA ILE A 3 26.12 38.38 5.69
C ILE A 3 25.18 38.73 4.53
N GLY A 4 23.85 38.66 4.76
CA GLY A 4 22.84 39.02 3.77
C GLY A 4 22.14 37.86 3.08
N VAL A 5 21.65 38.06 1.85
CA VAL A 5 20.72 37.13 1.20
C VAL A 5 21.40 35.83 0.74
N ARG A 6 20.84 34.69 1.13
CA ARG A 6 21.26 33.37 0.62
C ARG A 6 20.70 33.12 -0.77
N THR A 7 21.57 32.70 -1.68
CA THR A 7 21.19 32.38 -3.07
C THR A 7 20.34 31.09 -3.07
N PRO A 8 19.09 31.13 -3.58
CA PRO A 8 18.29 29.93 -3.73
C PRO A 8 18.87 29.03 -4.85
N SER A 9 18.68 27.73 -4.72
CA SER A 9 19.04 26.77 -5.77
C SER A 9 17.87 25.81 -6.01
N VAL A 10 17.21 25.93 -7.16
CA VAL A 10 15.98 25.19 -7.48
C VAL A 10 16.23 23.68 -7.49
N LYS A 11 17.29 23.24 -8.18
CA LYS A 11 17.70 21.83 -8.25
C LYS A 11 17.93 21.19 -6.86
N LYS A 12 18.60 21.91 -5.95
CA LYS A 12 18.87 21.38 -4.59
C LYS A 12 17.59 21.34 -3.76
N MET A 13 16.72 22.33 -3.94
CA MET A 13 15.44 22.39 -3.25
C MET A 13 14.53 21.22 -3.63
N THR A 14 14.36 20.96 -4.92
CA THR A 14 13.52 19.85 -5.41
C THR A 14 14.10 18.51 -5.00
N SER A 15 15.40 18.29 -5.19
CA SER A 15 16.08 17.06 -4.77
C SER A 15 15.98 16.80 -3.26
N SER A 16 16.05 17.84 -2.43
CA SER A 16 15.91 17.71 -0.97
C SER A 16 14.50 17.32 -0.53
N ARG A 17 13.49 17.65 -1.34
CA ARG A 17 12.07 17.33 -1.12
C ARG A 17 11.68 15.96 -1.66
N THR A 18 12.30 15.50 -2.75
CA THR A 18 12.02 14.19 -3.37
C THR A 18 13.01 13.13 -2.87
N THR A 19 14.02 12.79 -3.66
CA THR A 19 14.97 11.69 -3.42
C THR A 19 15.68 11.80 -2.08
N GLY A 20 16.08 13.03 -1.70
CA GLY A 20 16.75 13.28 -0.43
C GLY A 20 15.85 13.00 0.78
N MET A 21 14.54 13.23 0.68
CA MET A 21 13.58 12.92 1.74
C MET A 21 13.49 11.40 1.94
N ILE A 22 13.36 10.64 0.86
CA ILE A 22 13.26 9.18 0.88
C ILE A 22 14.51 8.58 1.54
N ASN A 23 15.69 9.03 1.13
CA ASN A 23 16.96 8.55 1.70
C ASN A 23 17.10 8.86 3.21
N ARG A 24 16.61 10.01 3.67
CA ARG A 24 16.61 10.35 5.11
C ARG A 24 15.66 9.46 5.90
N LYS A 25 14.46 9.15 5.37
CA LYS A 25 13.49 8.26 6.02
C LYS A 25 14.04 6.85 6.17
N ALA A 26 14.67 6.31 5.13
CA ALA A 26 15.33 5.00 5.19
C ALA A 26 16.41 4.99 6.29
N LYS A 27 17.32 5.97 6.30
CA LYS A 27 18.39 6.06 7.33
C LYS A 27 17.84 6.21 8.75
N SER A 28 16.76 6.96 8.92
CA SER A 28 16.10 7.14 10.22
C SER A 28 15.41 5.86 10.71
N SER A 29 15.03 4.95 9.81
CA SER A 29 14.38 3.68 10.18
C SER A 29 15.39 2.68 10.76
N PHE A 30 16.64 2.73 10.29
CA PHE A 30 17.70 1.81 10.76
C PHE A 30 18.55 2.41 11.89
N ASN A 31 18.62 3.74 12.01
CA ASN A 31 19.38 4.40 13.07
C ASN A 31 18.48 5.34 13.90
N PRO A 32 18.16 4.98 15.17
CA PRO A 32 17.26 5.76 16.01
C PRO A 32 17.83 7.13 16.43
N LEU A 33 19.15 7.32 16.31
CA LEU A 33 19.85 8.57 16.60
C LEU A 33 19.96 9.49 15.37
N TYR A 34 19.64 9.02 14.16
CA TYR A 34 19.72 9.82 12.95
C TYR A 34 18.61 10.88 12.89
N GLY A 35 18.98 12.14 12.64
CA GLY A 35 18.00 13.24 12.51
C GLY A 35 17.40 13.75 13.81
N LYS A 36 17.81 13.23 14.98
CA LYS A 36 17.38 13.75 16.29
C LYS A 36 17.96 15.14 16.58
N SER A 37 17.20 15.96 17.30
CA SER A 37 17.62 17.28 17.78
C SER A 37 18.91 17.17 18.60
N GLY A 38 19.83 18.12 18.43
CA GLY A 38 21.12 18.15 19.14
C GLY A 38 22.22 17.25 18.58
N MET A 39 21.88 16.24 17.76
CA MET A 39 22.84 15.30 17.18
C MET A 39 23.91 15.97 16.30
N GLY A 40 23.62 17.15 15.75
CA GLY A 40 24.60 17.94 15.00
C GLY A 40 25.78 18.44 15.84
N ILE A 41 25.56 18.75 17.12
CA ILE A 41 26.61 19.21 18.04
C ILE A 41 27.50 18.03 18.44
N VAL A 42 26.88 16.86 18.70
CA VAL A 42 27.59 15.63 19.06
C VAL A 42 28.46 15.13 17.90
N ASN A 43 27.89 15.04 16.69
CA ASN A 43 28.62 14.51 15.52
C ASN A 43 29.63 15.50 14.93
N ASN A 44 29.34 16.80 14.93
CA ASN A 44 30.25 17.81 14.40
C ASN A 44 30.04 19.20 15.05
N PRO A 45 30.67 19.47 16.21
CA PRO A 45 30.43 20.69 16.97
C PRO A 45 30.87 21.95 16.22
N LYS A 46 32.00 21.90 15.51
CA LYS A 46 32.53 23.04 14.72
C LYS A 46 31.53 23.46 13.64
N LYS A 47 30.98 22.49 12.89
CA LYS A 47 30.00 22.76 11.84
C LYS A 47 28.67 23.23 12.41
N ALA A 48 28.25 22.69 13.55
CA ALA A 48 27.02 23.11 14.24
C ALA A 48 27.09 24.59 14.65
N ILE A 49 28.21 25.02 15.25
CA ILE A 49 28.42 26.42 15.64
C ILE A 49 28.46 27.32 14.40
N TYR A 50 29.22 26.94 13.37
CA TYR A 50 29.29 27.71 12.11
C TYR A 50 27.91 27.90 11.47
N ASN A 51 27.13 26.81 11.33
CA ASN A 51 25.78 26.87 10.76
C ASN A 51 24.84 27.73 11.60
N LYS A 52 24.96 27.68 12.94
CA LYS A 52 24.18 28.51 13.85
C LYS A 52 24.41 29.99 13.61
N VAL A 53 25.68 30.42 13.45
CA VAL A 53 25.97 31.82 13.16
C VAL A 53 25.58 32.17 11.71
N TYR A 54 25.90 31.31 10.74
CA TYR A 54 25.51 31.53 9.33
C TYR A 54 24.00 31.74 9.15
N ASN A 55 23.17 30.93 9.82
CA ASN A 55 21.70 31.07 9.76
C ASN A 55 21.20 32.33 10.49
N LYS A 56 21.93 32.84 11.48
CA LYS A 56 21.60 34.11 12.15
C LYS A 56 21.99 35.34 11.34
N THR A 57 23.06 35.24 10.54
CA THR A 57 23.61 36.37 9.78
C THR A 57 23.17 36.39 8.31
N THR A 58 22.41 35.39 7.86
CA THR A 58 21.90 35.33 6.48
C THR A 58 20.39 35.24 6.47
N VAL A 59 19.78 35.85 5.46
CA VAL A 59 18.31 35.86 5.26
C VAL A 59 17.98 35.15 3.95
N SER A 60 16.84 34.46 3.89
CA SER A 60 16.36 33.92 2.62
C SER A 60 15.33 34.78 1.96
N ILE A 61 15.35 34.75 0.63
CA ILE A 61 14.26 35.22 -0.21
C ILE A 61 12.93 34.52 0.16
N LYS A 62 12.97 33.25 0.60
CA LYS A 62 11.76 32.56 1.08
C LYS A 62 11.21 33.18 2.35
N ASP A 63 12.08 33.47 3.30
CA ASP A 63 11.71 33.97 4.61
C ASP A 63 11.18 35.41 4.47
N ILE A 64 11.77 36.21 3.56
CA ILE A 64 11.35 37.59 3.25
C ILE A 64 9.99 37.66 2.53
N ASN A 65 9.66 36.70 1.66
CA ASN A 65 8.39 36.69 0.92
C ASN A 65 7.22 36.08 1.71
N ILE A 66 7.47 35.50 2.89
CA ILE A 66 6.44 34.91 3.76
C ILE A 66 5.89 35.95 4.76
N ASP A 67 6.57 37.08 4.95
CA ASP A 67 6.14 38.17 5.85
C ASP A 67 4.99 39.04 5.28
N ILE A 68 4.40 38.64 4.14
CA ILE A 68 3.13 39.18 3.62
C ILE A 68 2.07 38.12 3.89
N ASP A 69 1.36 38.27 5.03
CA ASP A 69 0.15 37.55 5.42
C ASP A 69 0.22 36.01 5.43
N MET A 70 0.71 35.40 6.50
CA MET A 70 0.44 33.98 6.81
C MET A 70 0.22 33.77 8.32
N ASP A 71 -0.82 34.43 8.84
CA ASP A 71 -1.56 33.89 9.99
C ASP A 71 -2.47 32.75 9.47
N ASN A 72 -2.38 31.57 10.09
CA ASN A 72 -3.19 30.35 9.87
C ASN A 72 -2.95 29.53 8.57
N SER A 73 -1.87 28.72 8.50
CA SER A 73 -1.74 27.71 7.43
C SER A 73 -1.17 26.33 7.85
N GLU A 74 -0.78 26.13 9.12
CA GLU A 74 -0.29 24.82 9.58
C GLU A 74 -1.42 23.83 9.91
N GLU A 75 -2.64 24.29 10.21
CA GLU A 75 -3.79 23.42 10.50
C GLU A 75 -4.47 22.89 9.21
N ASP A 76 -4.47 23.67 8.12
CA ASP A 76 -5.20 23.34 6.87
C ASP A 76 -4.52 22.25 6.02
N GLU A 77 -3.19 22.17 6.01
CA GLU A 77 -2.46 21.18 5.19
C GLU A 77 -2.62 19.75 5.77
N TYR A 78 -2.72 19.63 7.10
CA TYR A 78 -2.91 18.35 7.77
C TYR A 78 -4.34 17.83 7.60
N GLU A 79 -5.34 18.72 7.69
CA GLU A 79 -6.74 18.36 7.52
C GLU A 79 -7.06 17.97 6.07
N SER A 80 -6.50 18.68 5.07
CA SER A 80 -6.62 18.34 3.65
C SER A 80 -5.95 17.00 3.30
N TYR A 81 -4.76 16.73 3.82
CA TYR A 81 -4.06 15.45 3.63
C TYR A 81 -4.80 14.28 4.32
N SER A 82 -5.30 14.50 5.53
CA SER A 82 -6.09 13.52 6.30
C SER A 82 -7.38 13.15 5.56
N LYS A 83 -8.13 14.15 5.08
CA LYS A 83 -9.37 13.96 4.30
C LYS A 83 -9.11 13.25 2.97
N SER A 84 -8.05 13.60 2.25
CA SER A 84 -7.62 12.91 1.03
C SER A 84 -7.27 11.44 1.29
N LYS A 85 -6.55 11.16 2.39
CA LYS A 85 -6.18 9.81 2.80
C LYS A 85 -7.40 8.95 3.12
N TYR A 86 -8.39 9.46 3.87
CA TYR A 86 -9.62 8.72 4.15
C TYR A 86 -10.46 8.47 2.89
N ASN A 87 -10.51 9.43 1.96
CA ASN A 87 -11.18 9.25 0.67
C ASN A 87 -10.51 8.16 -0.20
N ILE A 88 -9.17 8.13 -0.23
CA ILE A 88 -8.40 7.10 -0.96
C ILE A 88 -8.59 5.72 -0.32
N LEU A 89 -8.57 5.65 1.02
CA LEU A 89 -8.83 4.40 1.75
C LEU A 89 -10.24 3.87 1.44
N TYR A 90 -11.25 4.74 1.34
CA TYR A 90 -12.61 4.34 0.99
C TYR A 90 -12.70 3.79 -0.43
N LEU A 91 -12.05 4.45 -1.40
CA LEU A 91 -11.94 3.97 -2.78
C LEU A 91 -11.24 2.60 -2.87
N LEU A 92 -10.13 2.42 -2.16
CA LEU A 92 -9.40 1.15 -2.11
C LEU A 92 -10.24 0.04 -1.48
N SER A 93 -10.96 0.37 -0.39
CA SER A 93 -11.88 -0.57 0.27
C SER A 93 -13.04 -0.96 -0.64
N GLY A 94 -13.51 -0.04 -1.49
CA GLY A 94 -14.52 -0.31 -2.51
C GLY A 94 -14.01 -1.32 -3.55
N PHE A 95 -12.81 -1.12 -4.09
CA PHE A 95 -12.20 -2.06 -5.04
C PHE A 95 -11.96 -3.45 -4.42
N LEU A 96 -11.54 -3.51 -3.16
CA LEU A 96 -11.32 -4.76 -2.45
C LEU A 96 -12.64 -5.54 -2.27
N ASN A 97 -13.73 -4.85 -1.93
CA ASN A 97 -15.05 -5.45 -1.80
C ASN A 97 -15.59 -5.95 -3.15
N ILE A 98 -15.40 -5.19 -4.23
CA ILE A 98 -15.79 -5.62 -5.59
C ILE A 98 -15.02 -6.88 -5.99
N PHE A 99 -13.71 -6.91 -5.76
CA PHE A 99 -12.86 -8.06 -6.09
C PHE A 99 -13.24 -9.30 -5.27
N CYS A 100 -13.49 -9.13 -3.97
CA CYS A 100 -13.97 -10.20 -3.08
C CYS A 100 -15.33 -10.75 -3.53
N GLY A 101 -16.27 -9.86 -3.90
CA GLY A 101 -17.60 -10.26 -4.40
C GLY A 101 -17.54 -11.09 -5.68
N VAL A 102 -16.67 -10.74 -6.63
CA VAL A 102 -16.48 -11.50 -7.88
C VAL A 102 -15.88 -12.89 -7.60
N LEU A 103 -14.92 -12.99 -6.67
CA LEU A 103 -14.33 -14.27 -6.23
C LEU A 103 -15.35 -15.20 -5.56
N LEU A 104 -16.20 -14.67 -4.68
CA LEU A 104 -17.23 -15.45 -4.01
C LEU A 104 -18.36 -15.90 -4.97
N CYS A 105 -18.75 -15.02 -5.90
CA CYS A 105 -19.76 -15.35 -6.91
C CYS A 105 -19.27 -16.44 -7.88
N SER A 106 -18.02 -16.33 -8.36
CA SER A 106 -17.41 -17.36 -9.22
C SER A 106 -17.24 -18.71 -8.53
N SER A 107 -16.88 -18.72 -7.24
CA SER A 107 -16.80 -19.96 -6.44
C SER A 107 -18.17 -20.64 -6.27
N SER A 108 -19.26 -19.86 -6.19
CA SER A 108 -20.63 -20.39 -6.05
C SER A 108 -21.13 -21.09 -7.32
N ILE A 109 -20.75 -20.58 -8.50
CA ILE A 109 -21.09 -21.16 -9.80
C ILE A 109 -20.42 -22.54 -9.97
N LEU A 110 -19.18 -22.68 -9.52
CA LEU A 110 -18.45 -23.96 -9.54
C LEU A 110 -19.07 -25.00 -8.60
N LEU A 111 -19.51 -24.58 -7.41
CA LEU A 111 -20.11 -25.48 -6.41
C LEU A 111 -21.48 -26.03 -6.86
N SER A 112 -22.27 -25.21 -7.56
CA SER A 112 -23.56 -25.64 -8.16
C SER A 112 -23.37 -26.76 -9.21
N GLY A 113 -22.25 -26.74 -9.94
CA GLY A 113 -21.92 -27.76 -10.95
C GLY A 113 -21.57 -29.15 -10.39
N ILE A 114 -21.19 -29.26 -9.12
CA ILE A 114 -20.84 -30.54 -8.48
C ILE A 114 -22.10 -31.37 -8.16
N GLY A 115 -23.24 -30.70 -7.92
CA GLY A 115 -24.51 -31.38 -7.62
C GLY A 115 -25.03 -32.22 -8.79
N SER A 116 -24.93 -31.71 -10.02
CA SER A 116 -25.37 -32.44 -11.22
C SER A 116 -24.45 -33.62 -11.55
N PHE A 117 -23.15 -33.49 -11.28
CA PHE A 117 -22.18 -34.58 -11.52
C PHE A 117 -22.44 -35.81 -10.63
N SER A 118 -22.86 -35.59 -9.38
CA SER A 118 -23.21 -36.68 -8.44
C SER A 118 -24.40 -37.53 -8.91
N ILE A 119 -25.43 -36.88 -9.49
CA ILE A 119 -26.63 -37.57 -10.00
C ILE A 119 -26.29 -38.46 -11.21
N VAL A 120 -25.44 -37.96 -12.12
CA VAL A 120 -25.00 -38.72 -13.30
C VAL A 120 -24.17 -39.95 -12.89
N LEU A 121 -23.26 -39.80 -11.92
CA LEU A 121 -22.49 -40.93 -11.37
C LEU A 121 -23.40 -41.96 -10.68
N GLY A 122 -24.43 -41.50 -9.95
CA GLY A 122 -25.43 -42.37 -9.33
C GLY A 122 -26.19 -43.21 -10.36
N ILE A 123 -26.66 -42.61 -11.45
CA ILE A 123 -27.38 -43.30 -12.53
C ILE A 123 -26.47 -44.33 -13.22
N LEU A 124 -25.22 -43.98 -13.53
CA LEU A 124 -24.26 -44.90 -14.15
C LEU A 124 -23.97 -46.13 -13.27
N SER A 125 -23.88 -45.93 -11.95
CA SER A 125 -23.67 -47.01 -10.99
C SER A 125 -24.85 -47.99 -10.95
N ILE A 126 -26.10 -47.47 -11.01
CA ILE A 126 -27.32 -48.28 -11.08
C ILE A 126 -27.39 -49.08 -12.39
N ILE A 127 -27.10 -48.46 -13.53
CA ILE A 127 -27.10 -49.14 -14.84
C ILE A 127 -26.08 -50.28 -14.85
N LYS A 128 -24.87 -50.04 -14.33
CA LYS A 128 -23.83 -51.07 -14.21
C LYS A 128 -24.29 -52.24 -13.34
N TYR A 129 -24.96 -51.96 -12.22
CA TYR A 129 -25.52 -52.97 -11.34
C TYR A 129 -26.59 -53.83 -12.04
N ILE A 130 -27.49 -53.20 -12.81
CA ILE A 130 -28.51 -53.92 -13.60
C ILE A 130 -27.87 -54.82 -14.67
N ILE A 131 -26.86 -54.31 -15.39
CA ILE A 131 -26.12 -55.11 -16.39
C ILE A 131 -25.46 -56.32 -15.75
N ILE A 132 -24.86 -56.17 -14.57
CA ILE A 132 -24.27 -57.28 -13.81
C ILE A 132 -25.35 -58.31 -13.45
N ILE A 133 -26.50 -57.87 -12.93
CA ILE A 133 -27.62 -58.78 -12.62
C ILE A 133 -28.08 -59.55 -13.87
N ILE A 134 -28.28 -58.87 -14.98
CA ILE A 134 -28.71 -59.50 -16.24
C ILE A 134 -27.65 -60.49 -16.72
N SER A 135 -26.37 -60.13 -16.65
CA SER A 135 -25.27 -61.00 -17.07
C SER A 135 -25.09 -62.24 -16.19
N THR A 136 -25.55 -62.19 -14.93
CA THR A 136 -25.54 -63.37 -14.03
C THR A 136 -26.74 -64.31 -14.26
N LYS A 137 -27.77 -63.88 -14.99
CA LYS A 137 -28.92 -64.71 -15.36
C LYS A 137 -28.54 -65.61 -16.54
N LYS A 138 -27.92 -66.76 -16.25
CA LYS A 138 -27.67 -67.82 -17.23
C LYS A 138 -29.01 -68.35 -17.77
N PRO A 139 -29.21 -68.51 -19.09
CA PRO A 139 -30.46 -69.05 -19.63
C PRO A 139 -30.67 -70.49 -19.12
N PRO A 140 -31.93 -70.93 -18.94
CA PRO A 140 -32.22 -72.29 -18.49
C PRO A 140 -31.58 -73.26 -19.49
N GLN A 141 -30.70 -74.14 -18.98
CA GLN A 141 -30.24 -75.30 -19.73
C GLN A 141 -31.48 -76.12 -20.06
N ASP A 142 -31.87 -76.14 -21.34
CA ASP A 142 -32.85 -77.09 -21.83
C ASP A 142 -32.34 -78.48 -21.50
N ARG A 143 -33.04 -79.16 -20.60
CA ARG A 143 -32.78 -80.58 -20.32
C ARG A 143 -33.32 -81.34 -21.53
N ASN A 144 -32.41 -81.99 -22.25
CA ASN A 144 -32.67 -83.01 -23.26
C ASN A 144 -33.85 -83.92 -22.89
#